data_AF-A0A478FQF2-F1
#
_entry.id   AF-A0A478FQF2-F1
#
_cell.length_a   1.000
_cell.length_b   1.000
_cell.length_c   1.000
_cell.angle_alpha   90.00
_cell.angle_beta   90.00
_cell.angle_gamma   90.00
#
_symmetry.space_group_name_H-M   'P 1'
#
loop_
_entity.id
_entity.type
_entity.pdbx_description
1 polymer ?
#
loop_
_entity_poly.entity_id
_entity_poly.type
_entity_poly.pdbx_seq_one_letter_code
_entity_poly.pdbx_strand_id
1 'polypeptide(L)'
;MSIFSTIVKALTATGVVSGAAGVGSKIYLKNGHGFGTMNVDSSSSERALDNPVIEGQAEQEQIAVTKTTYGSELEKNNYKLVDLQTEDSILLNIMMERLDPTKDKLKYTEKQRFEVNPEIIFDTKEFKSSIENTEYSLTVLQKPNSKYVEPWRNACIKALAVEVTEKEWRTQNSDQSKQMARLREWCTIPTVDHVLRRHKLTPLNTDLNNNKDEEDWKDVISGGWFKKKEANKQPWEDQAFIKDDDLTSVIGADKSGIKDKDSVTNAHIEIFKRRCKEELEKPFERTNFYLTTQFINGISADSRPKIDAFQEVALFCMKPMKASEYITKALQGKVQTQVIIPTTDYCYMSSRDFDQWTTHNPLDGKTFWCAVKALYKAQ
;
A
#
# COMPACT_ATOMS: atom_id res chain seq x y z
N MET A 1 -41.72 -21.63 45.41
CA MET A 1 -41.60 -20.41 46.24
C MET A 1 -40.22 -19.81 45.99
N SER A 2 -40.12 -18.81 45.11
CA SER A 2 -40.01 -17.37 45.41
C SER A 2 -38.54 -16.94 45.32
N ILE A 3 -38.05 -16.43 44.18
CA ILE A 3 -38.03 -15.02 43.73
C ILE A 3 -37.36 -14.07 44.74
N PHE A 4 -36.24 -13.47 44.33
CA PHE A 4 -35.83 -12.03 44.42
C PHE A 4 -34.42 -11.94 43.81
N SER A 5 -34.23 -11.53 42.55
CA SER A 5 -34.04 -10.16 42.05
C SER A 5 -33.23 -9.25 42.97
N THR A 6 -31.98 -8.93 42.60
CA THR A 6 -31.42 -7.59 42.83
C THR A 6 -30.43 -7.23 41.73
N ILE A 7 -30.84 -6.22 40.97
CA ILE A 7 -30.06 -5.46 39.99
C ILE A 7 -29.05 -4.61 40.76
N VAL A 8 -27.75 -4.76 40.48
CA VAL A 8 -26.74 -3.78 40.90
C VAL A 8 -26.47 -2.84 39.74
N LYS A 9 -27.12 -1.67 39.78
CA LYS A 9 -26.74 -0.47 39.04
C LYS A 9 -25.39 0.01 39.59
N ALA A 10 -24.31 -0.21 38.85
CA ALA A 10 -23.10 0.58 39.04
C ALA A 10 -23.25 1.89 38.24
N LEU A 11 -23.72 2.93 38.94
CA LEU A 11 -23.53 4.32 38.55
C LEU A 11 -22.03 4.62 38.56
N THR A 12 -21.38 4.66 37.40
CA THR A 12 -20.16 5.46 37.26
C THR A 12 -20.58 6.88 36.93
N ALA A 13 -20.70 7.67 38.00
CA ALA A 13 -20.79 9.11 37.93
C ALA A 13 -19.62 9.65 37.10
N THR A 14 -19.93 10.29 35.98
CA THR A 14 -19.03 11.20 35.28
C THR A 14 -18.87 12.45 36.15
N GLY A 15 -17.98 12.35 37.13
CA GLY A 15 -17.51 13.49 37.90
C GLY A 15 -16.64 14.38 37.02
N VAL A 16 -17.23 15.44 36.46
CA VAL A 16 -16.47 16.60 35.97
C VAL A 16 -16.03 17.37 37.21
N VAL A 17 -14.81 17.12 37.67
CA VAL A 17 -14.13 18.01 38.62
C VAL A 17 -13.46 19.09 37.79
N SER A 18 -14.12 20.24 37.70
CA SER A 18 -13.53 21.48 37.22
C SER A 18 -12.58 22.02 38.28
N GLY A 19 -11.27 21.83 38.06
CA GLY A 19 -10.20 22.55 38.75
C GLY A 19 -9.27 23.13 37.68
N ALA A 20 -9.32 24.44 37.51
CA ALA A 20 -8.53 25.16 36.53
C ALA A 20 -7.03 25.13 36.90
N ALA A 21 -6.24 24.37 36.15
CA ALA A 21 -4.83 24.62 35.89
C ALA A 21 -4.46 23.84 34.61
N GLY A 22 -3.91 24.55 33.63
CA GLY A 22 -3.80 24.08 32.25
C GLY A 22 -3.15 22.71 32.08
N VAL A 23 -3.88 21.80 31.44
CA VAL A 23 -3.30 20.62 30.79
C VAL A 23 -4.17 20.32 29.59
N GLY A 24 -3.62 20.58 28.40
CA GLY A 24 -4.29 20.32 27.13
C GLY A 24 -4.75 18.87 27.06
N SER A 25 -6.04 18.66 26.88
CA SER A 25 -6.59 17.34 26.59
C SER A 25 -5.99 16.84 25.27
N LYS A 26 -5.04 15.90 25.36
CA LYS A 26 -4.63 15.11 24.20
C LYS A 26 -5.78 14.20 23.82
N ILE A 27 -6.62 14.67 22.91
CA ILE A 27 -7.61 13.84 22.22
C ILE A 27 -6.82 12.91 21.30
N TYR A 28 -6.70 11.65 21.69
CA TYR A 28 -6.23 10.60 20.80
C TYR A 28 -7.36 10.28 19.82
N LEU A 29 -7.25 10.77 18.59
CA LEU A 29 -8.07 10.33 17.46
C LEU A 29 -7.72 8.85 17.18
N LYS A 30 -8.41 7.97 17.89
CA LYS A 30 -8.47 6.53 17.60
C LYS A 30 -9.31 6.38 16.33
N ASN A 31 -8.70 5.88 15.26
CA ASN A 31 -9.28 5.53 13.95
C ASN A 31 -9.45 6.66 12.93
N GLY A 32 -8.32 7.18 12.45
CA GLY A 32 -8.25 8.06 11.28
C GLY A 32 -6.83 8.20 10.73
N HIS A 33 -6.12 7.08 10.56
CA HIS A 33 -4.72 7.09 10.13
C HIS A 33 -4.62 7.18 8.59
N GLY A 34 -4.52 8.43 8.11
CA GLY A 34 -3.83 8.72 6.85
C GLY A 34 -2.35 8.41 7.03
N PHE A 35 -1.70 7.84 6.01
CA PHE A 35 -0.26 7.58 6.05
C PHE A 35 0.46 8.90 6.32
N GLY A 36 1.46 8.88 7.21
CA GLY A 36 2.31 10.04 7.49
C GLY A 36 2.77 10.68 6.17
N THR A 37 2.57 12.00 6.07
CA THR A 37 2.85 12.82 4.89
C THR A 37 4.30 12.63 4.46
N MET A 38 4.56 11.87 3.40
CA MET A 38 5.83 11.96 2.69
C MET A 38 5.71 13.09 1.67
N ASN A 39 6.62 14.06 1.76
CA ASN A 39 6.99 14.86 0.60
C ASN A 39 7.61 13.88 -0.40
N VAL A 40 6.99 13.80 -1.58
CA VAL A 40 7.60 13.12 -2.72
C VAL A 40 8.43 14.22 -3.37
N ASP A 41 9.73 14.27 -3.09
CA ASP A 41 10.61 15.17 -3.82
C ASP A 41 10.66 14.70 -5.27
N SER A 42 10.00 15.45 -6.14
CA SER A 42 10.23 15.43 -7.58
C SER A 42 11.39 16.38 -7.87
N SER A 43 12.63 15.94 -7.73
CA SER A 43 13.75 16.70 -8.29
C SER A 43 14.87 15.79 -8.81
N SER A 44 14.93 15.71 -10.13
CA SER A 44 16.19 15.61 -10.87
C SER A 44 17.01 16.87 -10.59
N SER A 45 18.23 16.64 -10.14
CA SER A 45 19.37 17.57 -10.05
C SER A 45 19.32 18.85 -10.90
N GLU A 46 19.38 20.01 -10.24
CA GLU A 46 20.00 21.21 -10.80
C GLU A 46 20.93 21.87 -9.77
N ARG A 47 22.05 22.38 -10.28
CA ARG A 47 23.24 22.83 -9.55
C ARG A 47 23.01 24.20 -8.92
N ALA A 48 23.41 24.36 -7.66
CA ALA A 48 23.54 25.66 -7.01
C ALA A 48 24.68 26.46 -7.68
N LEU A 49 24.35 27.67 -8.15
CA LEU A 49 25.33 28.70 -8.47
C LEU A 49 25.25 29.77 -7.38
N ASP A 50 26.34 29.88 -6.62
CA ASP A 50 26.60 30.97 -5.70
C ASP A 50 26.72 32.30 -6.46
N ASN A 51 26.08 33.36 -5.95
CA ASN A 51 26.55 34.73 -6.14
C ASN A 51 26.01 35.66 -5.01
N PRO A 52 26.71 36.79 -4.76
CA PRO A 52 26.87 37.33 -3.42
C PRO A 52 25.82 38.35 -2.98
N VAL A 53 25.77 38.50 -1.65
CA VAL A 53 24.94 39.42 -0.85
C VAL A 53 25.19 40.88 -1.24
N ILE A 54 24.10 41.61 -1.50
CA ILE A 54 24.07 43.09 -1.42
C ILE A 54 22.98 43.48 -0.41
N GLU A 55 23.40 44.16 0.64
CA GLU A 55 22.53 44.78 1.65
C GLU A 55 21.83 46.02 1.07
N GLY A 56 20.51 46.12 1.26
CA GLY A 56 19.77 47.32 0.87
C GLY A 56 18.28 47.28 1.21
N GLN A 57 17.93 48.00 2.29
CA GLN A 57 16.65 48.66 2.60
C GLN A 57 15.37 47.82 2.70
N ALA A 58 14.79 47.82 3.90
CA ALA A 58 13.49 47.25 4.22
C ALA A 58 12.35 48.14 3.67
N GLU A 59 11.90 47.85 2.45
CA GLU A 59 10.50 48.09 2.07
C GLU A 59 9.66 46.92 2.60
N GLN A 60 8.62 47.23 3.36
CA GLN A 60 7.55 46.28 3.65
C GLN A 60 6.79 46.02 2.34
N GLU A 61 7.30 45.10 1.52
CA GLU A 61 6.50 44.46 0.49
C GLU A 61 5.30 43.80 1.18
N GLN A 62 4.10 44.32 0.91
CA GLN A 62 2.90 43.49 0.97
C GLN A 62 3.09 42.38 -0.06
N ILE A 63 3.69 41.27 0.35
CA ILE A 63 3.78 40.06 -0.45
C ILE A 63 2.34 39.70 -0.79
N ALA A 64 1.92 39.97 -2.02
CA ALA A 64 0.64 39.54 -2.54
C ALA A 64 0.60 38.03 -2.37
N VAL A 65 -0.25 37.56 -1.45
CA VAL A 65 -0.38 36.13 -1.18
C VAL A 65 -1.07 35.52 -2.40
N THR A 66 -0.29 34.98 -3.33
CA THR A 66 -0.82 34.30 -4.51
C THR A 66 -1.60 33.08 -4.05
N LYS A 67 -2.91 33.17 -4.10
CA LYS A 67 -3.81 32.04 -3.86
C LYS A 67 -3.82 31.15 -5.10
N THR A 68 -3.74 29.84 -4.87
CA THR A 68 -3.81 28.76 -5.87
C THR A 68 -4.84 27.75 -5.39
N THR A 69 -5.22 26.76 -6.19
CA THR A 69 -6.08 25.66 -5.72
C THR A 69 -5.25 24.42 -5.39
N TYR A 70 -5.78 23.52 -4.56
CA TYR A 70 -5.12 22.22 -4.37
C TYR A 70 -4.90 21.48 -5.69
N GLY A 71 -5.88 21.53 -6.61
CA GLY A 71 -5.78 20.92 -7.93
C GLY A 71 -4.60 21.46 -8.74
N SER A 72 -4.50 22.80 -8.84
CA SER A 72 -3.41 23.44 -9.59
C SER A 72 -2.03 23.10 -9.04
N GLU A 73 -1.87 22.98 -7.72
CA GLU A 73 -0.60 22.56 -7.13
C GLU A 73 -0.26 21.09 -7.40
N LEU A 74 -1.26 20.21 -7.37
CA LEU A 74 -1.06 18.80 -7.71
C LEU A 74 -0.70 18.62 -9.19
N GLU A 75 -1.33 19.36 -10.11
CA GLU A 75 -0.99 19.34 -11.53
C GLU A 75 0.43 19.84 -11.81
N LYS A 76 0.88 20.90 -11.12
CA LYS A 76 2.29 21.37 -11.19
C LYS A 76 3.29 20.29 -10.78
N ASN A 77 2.89 19.38 -9.90
CA ASN A 77 3.69 18.22 -9.47
C ASN A 77 3.42 16.95 -10.31
N ASN A 78 2.86 17.10 -11.51
CA ASN A 78 2.59 16.04 -12.49
C ASN A 78 1.58 14.97 -12.03
N TYR A 79 0.69 15.29 -11.08
CA TYR A 79 -0.43 14.41 -10.77
C TYR A 79 -1.58 14.62 -11.75
N LYS A 80 -2.10 13.52 -12.29
CA LYS A 80 -3.36 13.53 -13.04
C LYS A 80 -4.54 13.54 -12.07
N LEU A 81 -5.42 14.52 -12.17
CA LEU A 81 -6.54 14.69 -11.24
C LEU A 81 -7.76 13.85 -11.64
N VAL A 82 -8.60 13.55 -10.65
CA VAL A 82 -9.98 13.10 -10.89
C VAL A 82 -10.81 14.26 -11.43
N ASP A 83 -11.53 14.00 -12.50
CA ASP A 83 -12.41 14.96 -13.18
C ASP A 83 -13.75 14.33 -13.60
N LEU A 84 -14.55 15.07 -14.37
CA LEU A 84 -15.84 14.62 -14.88
C LEU A 84 -15.75 13.50 -15.93
N GLN A 85 -14.58 13.30 -16.55
CA GLN A 85 -14.36 12.31 -17.61
C GLN A 85 -13.64 11.05 -17.10
N THR A 86 -13.19 11.04 -15.85
CA THR A 86 -12.52 9.91 -15.23
C THR A 86 -13.43 8.68 -15.24
N GLU A 87 -12.93 7.54 -15.70
CA GLU A 87 -13.74 6.33 -15.77
C GLU A 87 -14.15 5.82 -14.37
N ASP A 88 -15.35 5.26 -14.27
CA ASP A 88 -15.88 4.68 -13.02
C ASP A 88 -14.96 3.59 -12.46
N SER A 89 -14.36 2.79 -13.34
CA SER A 89 -13.39 1.73 -13.01
C SER A 89 -12.19 2.27 -12.23
N ILE A 90 -11.67 3.43 -12.63
CA ILE A 90 -10.55 4.13 -12.00
C ILE A 90 -10.96 4.64 -10.62
N LEU A 91 -12.14 5.27 -10.50
CA LEU A 91 -12.65 5.76 -9.22
C LEU A 91 -12.83 4.63 -8.21
N LEU A 92 -13.36 3.48 -8.65
CA LEU A 92 -13.48 2.30 -7.80
C LEU A 92 -12.11 1.75 -7.37
N ASN A 93 -11.09 1.81 -8.23
CA ASN A 93 -9.72 1.44 -7.87
C ASN A 93 -9.12 2.42 -6.83
N ILE A 94 -9.32 3.74 -7.01
CA ILE A 94 -8.87 4.77 -6.06
C ILE A 94 -9.49 4.53 -4.68
N MET A 95 -10.81 4.30 -4.60
CA MET A 95 -11.46 4.02 -3.31
C MET A 95 -10.86 2.79 -2.61
N MET A 96 -10.36 1.83 -3.37
CA MET A 96 -9.86 0.55 -2.89
C MET A 96 -8.33 0.44 -2.91
N GLU A 97 -7.58 1.53 -3.00
CA GLU A 97 -6.10 1.46 -3.15
C GLU A 97 -5.35 1.01 -1.89
N ARG A 98 -6.02 0.88 -0.73
CA ARG A 98 -5.39 0.39 0.51
C ARG A 98 -5.06 -1.09 0.44
N LEU A 99 -3.77 -1.42 0.44
CA LEU A 99 -3.21 -2.77 0.48
C LEU A 99 -3.17 -3.33 1.90
N ASP A 100 -4.34 -3.57 2.48
CA ASP A 100 -4.44 -4.12 3.83
C ASP A 100 -5.05 -5.54 3.80
N PRO A 101 -4.22 -6.60 3.90
CA PRO A 101 -4.70 -7.99 3.86
C PRO A 101 -5.39 -8.42 5.16
N THR A 102 -5.48 -7.54 6.17
CA THR A 102 -6.00 -7.85 7.51
C THR A 102 -7.49 -7.54 7.65
N LYS A 103 -8.06 -6.84 6.67
CA LYS A 103 -9.44 -6.35 6.72
C LYS A 103 -10.39 -7.33 6.05
N ASP A 104 -11.26 -7.91 6.86
CA ASP A 104 -12.44 -8.66 6.44
C ASP A 104 -13.69 -7.77 6.33
N LYS A 105 -13.59 -6.50 6.77
CA LYS A 105 -14.60 -5.45 6.63
C LYS A 105 -13.91 -4.10 6.48
N LEU A 106 -14.43 -3.25 5.59
CA LEU A 106 -13.95 -1.89 5.42
C LEU A 106 -15.12 -0.93 5.23
N LYS A 107 -15.05 0.19 5.94
CA LYS A 107 -15.97 1.31 5.81
C LYS A 107 -15.16 2.60 5.88
N TYR A 108 -15.41 3.53 4.96
CA TYR A 108 -14.96 4.90 5.10
C TYR A 108 -16.11 5.72 5.63
N THR A 109 -15.90 6.41 6.75
CA THR A 109 -16.89 7.37 7.27
C THR A 109 -16.72 8.70 6.55
N GLU A 110 -17.75 9.54 6.62
CA GLU A 110 -17.67 10.90 6.09
C GLU A 110 -16.47 11.67 6.66
N LYS A 111 -15.85 12.50 5.83
CA LYS A 111 -14.70 13.36 6.19
C LYS A 111 -13.44 12.64 6.68
N GLN A 112 -13.40 11.30 6.63
CA GLN A 112 -12.29 10.50 7.11
C GLN A 112 -11.07 10.50 6.18
N ARG A 113 -11.31 10.41 4.86
CA ARG A 113 -10.26 10.33 3.82
C ARG A 113 -9.81 11.70 3.38
N PHE A 114 -10.73 12.61 3.18
CA PHE A 114 -10.49 14.03 2.95
C PHE A 114 -11.74 14.80 3.37
N GLU A 115 -11.62 16.10 3.61
CA GLU A 115 -12.63 16.89 4.33
C GLU A 115 -14.10 16.73 3.89
N VAL A 116 -14.36 16.41 2.62
CA VAL A 116 -15.71 16.27 2.06
C VAL A 116 -15.98 14.88 1.46
N ASN A 117 -15.15 13.87 1.76
CA ASN A 117 -15.39 12.53 1.22
C ASN A 117 -16.71 11.94 1.74
N PRO A 118 -17.47 11.21 0.89
CA PRO A 118 -18.69 10.53 1.30
C PRO A 118 -18.36 9.27 2.11
N GLU A 119 -19.40 8.73 2.77
CA GLU A 119 -19.36 7.39 3.34
C GLU A 119 -19.30 6.32 2.22
N ILE A 120 -18.45 5.31 2.41
CA ILE A 120 -18.33 4.15 1.52
C ILE A 120 -18.32 2.88 2.35
N ILE A 121 -19.06 1.87 1.89
CA ILE A 121 -19.04 0.52 2.44
C ILE A 121 -18.52 -0.44 1.37
N PHE A 122 -17.58 -1.29 1.76
CA PHE A 122 -16.99 -2.31 0.90
C PHE A 122 -17.58 -3.67 1.23
N ASP A 123 -17.92 -4.42 0.18
CA ASP A 123 -18.35 -5.81 0.30
C ASP A 123 -17.13 -6.73 0.42
N THR A 124 -17.37 -7.99 0.77
CA THR A 124 -16.36 -9.04 0.76
C THR A 124 -16.83 -10.26 0.01
N LYS A 125 -15.86 -11.07 -0.44
CA LYS A 125 -16.08 -12.35 -1.10
C LYS A 125 -15.15 -13.38 -0.50
N GLU A 126 -15.68 -14.55 -0.19
CA GLU A 126 -14.88 -15.71 0.18
C GLU A 126 -14.51 -16.50 -1.08
N PHE A 127 -13.23 -16.83 -1.21
CA PHE A 127 -12.70 -17.74 -2.21
C PHE A 127 -12.23 -19.02 -1.51
N LYS A 128 -12.40 -20.16 -2.19
CA LYS A 128 -11.98 -21.49 -1.72
C LYS A 128 -11.02 -22.09 -2.71
N SER A 129 -9.94 -22.69 -2.22
CA SER A 129 -8.85 -23.24 -3.02
C SER A 129 -8.39 -24.57 -2.44
N SER A 130 -8.11 -25.54 -3.32
CA SER A 130 -7.52 -26.82 -2.95
C SER A 130 -6.04 -26.83 -3.35
N ILE A 131 -5.14 -26.96 -2.36
CA ILE A 131 -3.68 -26.96 -2.57
C ILE A 131 -3.10 -28.14 -1.81
N GLU A 132 -2.37 -29.02 -2.50
CA GLU A 132 -1.74 -30.21 -1.89
C GLU A 132 -2.75 -31.06 -1.07
N ASN A 133 -3.97 -31.24 -1.58
CA ASN A 133 -5.11 -31.93 -0.93
C ASN A 133 -5.62 -31.29 0.37
N THR A 134 -5.26 -30.02 0.62
CA THR A 134 -5.79 -29.23 1.73
C THR A 134 -6.71 -28.13 1.20
N GLU A 135 -7.91 -28.04 1.77
CA GLU A 135 -8.86 -26.98 1.47
C GLU A 135 -8.55 -25.73 2.29
N TYR A 136 -8.40 -24.61 1.60
CA TYR A 136 -8.17 -23.31 2.20
C TYR A 136 -9.27 -22.32 1.80
N SER A 137 -9.50 -21.34 2.68
CA SER A 137 -10.41 -20.22 2.41
C SER A 137 -9.71 -18.88 2.59
N LEU A 138 -10.06 -17.90 1.75
CA LEU A 138 -9.66 -16.50 1.88
C LEU A 138 -10.86 -15.58 1.70
N THR A 139 -11.11 -14.73 2.69
CA THR A 139 -12.06 -13.63 2.57
C THR A 139 -11.32 -12.39 2.07
N VAL A 140 -11.79 -11.83 0.96
CA VAL A 140 -11.16 -10.71 0.26
C VAL A 140 -12.15 -9.57 0.11
N LEU A 141 -11.72 -8.35 0.44
CA LEU A 141 -12.49 -7.14 0.15
C LEU A 141 -12.76 -7.04 -1.36
N GLN A 142 -13.94 -6.55 -1.72
CA GLN A 142 -14.35 -6.30 -3.10
C GLN A 142 -14.43 -4.79 -3.35
N LYS A 143 -14.39 -4.38 -4.62
CA LYS A 143 -14.66 -2.99 -5.01
C LYS A 143 -15.99 -2.54 -4.42
N PRO A 144 -16.10 -1.27 -3.99
CA PRO A 144 -17.37 -0.76 -3.52
C PRO A 144 -18.37 -0.70 -4.69
N ASN A 145 -19.66 -0.62 -4.36
CA ASN A 145 -20.71 -0.54 -5.37
C ASN A 145 -20.61 0.75 -6.23
N SER A 146 -20.98 0.68 -7.51
CA SER A 146 -20.92 1.83 -8.44
C SER A 146 -21.73 3.04 -7.97
N LYS A 147 -22.72 2.88 -7.09
CA LYS A 147 -23.48 3.99 -6.48
C LYS A 147 -22.60 5.01 -5.75
N TYR A 148 -21.38 4.64 -5.33
CA TYR A 148 -20.46 5.54 -4.64
C TYR A 148 -19.58 6.38 -5.58
N VAL A 149 -19.56 6.07 -6.89
CA VAL A 149 -18.67 6.71 -7.89
C VAL A 149 -18.95 8.21 -8.00
N GLU A 150 -20.17 8.60 -8.36
CA GLU A 150 -20.53 10.00 -8.55
C GLU A 150 -20.40 10.87 -7.27
N PRO A 151 -20.85 10.40 -6.09
CA PRO A 151 -20.59 11.12 -4.84
C PRO A 151 -19.10 11.36 -4.59
N TRP A 152 -18.25 10.37 -4.85
CA TRP A 152 -16.80 10.50 -4.65
C TRP A 152 -16.16 11.44 -5.68
N ARG A 153 -16.53 11.30 -6.96
CA ARG A 153 -16.06 12.17 -8.06
C ARG A 153 -16.33 13.65 -7.73
N ASN A 154 -17.58 13.97 -7.38
CA ASN A 154 -17.97 15.33 -7.04
C ASN A 154 -17.27 15.84 -5.78
N ALA A 155 -17.08 14.98 -4.77
CA ALA A 155 -16.32 15.33 -3.57
C ALA A 155 -14.86 15.68 -3.90
N CYS A 156 -14.22 14.93 -4.80
CA CYS A 156 -12.87 15.22 -5.27
C CYS A 156 -12.79 16.55 -6.02
N ILE A 157 -13.65 16.75 -7.03
CA ILE A 157 -13.68 18.01 -7.80
C ILE A 157 -13.87 19.21 -6.87
N LYS A 158 -14.82 19.12 -5.93
CA LYS A 158 -15.07 20.17 -4.94
C LYS A 158 -13.86 20.44 -4.05
N ALA A 159 -13.19 19.39 -3.56
CA ALA A 159 -12.06 19.54 -2.67
C ALA A 159 -10.80 20.07 -3.37
N LEU A 160 -10.59 19.68 -4.63
CA LEU A 160 -9.48 20.15 -5.46
C LEU A 160 -9.60 21.64 -5.80
N ALA A 161 -10.83 22.16 -5.91
CA ALA A 161 -11.10 23.56 -6.22
C ALA A 161 -10.93 24.52 -5.01
N VAL A 162 -10.66 24.02 -3.80
CA VAL A 162 -10.46 24.87 -2.62
C VAL A 162 -9.14 25.65 -2.75
N GLU A 163 -9.21 26.97 -2.50
CA GLU A 163 -8.05 27.84 -2.50
C GLU A 163 -7.12 27.56 -1.31
N VAL A 164 -5.82 27.60 -1.56
CA VAL A 164 -4.75 27.43 -0.58
C VAL A 164 -3.56 28.32 -0.98
N THR A 165 -2.72 28.66 -0.01
CA THR A 165 -1.46 29.37 -0.26
C THR A 165 -0.28 28.41 -0.14
N GLU A 166 0.80 28.66 -0.88
CA GLU A 166 1.98 27.80 -0.85
C GLU A 166 2.55 27.62 0.58
N LYS A 167 2.56 28.71 1.35
CA LYS A 167 2.99 28.71 2.75
C LYS A 167 2.16 27.76 3.61
N GLU A 168 0.84 27.73 3.44
CA GLU A 168 -0.05 26.92 4.28
C GLU A 168 0.11 25.42 4.04
N TRP A 169 0.19 24.99 2.77
CA TRP A 169 0.27 23.56 2.47
C TRP A 169 1.69 23.01 2.60
N ARG A 170 2.74 23.82 2.40
CA ARG A 170 4.13 23.41 2.66
C ARG A 170 4.50 23.36 4.14
N THR A 171 3.74 24.04 5.01
CA THR A 171 3.98 23.98 6.45
C THR A 171 3.72 22.57 6.97
N GLN A 172 4.79 21.87 7.36
CA GLN A 172 4.71 20.49 7.80
C GLN A 172 3.73 20.32 8.97
N ASN A 173 2.88 19.29 8.90
CA ASN A 173 1.85 18.95 9.89
C ASN A 173 0.69 19.96 10.03
N SER A 174 0.60 21.00 9.19
CA SER A 174 -0.61 21.83 9.10
C SER A 174 -1.80 21.01 8.59
N ASP A 175 -3.02 21.47 8.84
CA ASP A 175 -4.22 20.77 8.36
C ASP A 175 -4.33 20.83 6.83
N GLN A 176 -3.85 21.90 6.22
CA GLN A 176 -3.74 22.12 4.79
C GLN A 176 -2.70 21.19 4.16
N SER A 177 -1.56 20.96 4.84
CA SER A 177 -0.55 19.98 4.41
C SER A 177 -1.11 18.54 4.47
N LYS A 178 -1.84 18.20 5.53
CA LYS A 178 -2.52 16.90 5.64
C LYS A 178 -3.60 16.75 4.57
N GLN A 179 -4.37 17.81 4.31
CA GLN A 179 -5.42 17.80 3.29
C GLN A 179 -4.82 17.67 1.89
N MET A 180 -3.75 18.39 1.56
CA MET A 180 -2.99 18.22 0.31
C MET A 180 -2.53 16.77 0.14
N ALA A 181 -1.94 16.17 1.17
CA ALA A 181 -1.49 14.78 1.12
C ALA A 181 -2.65 13.79 0.91
N ARG A 182 -3.82 14.05 1.53
CA ARG A 182 -5.04 13.27 1.35
C ARG A 182 -5.61 13.41 -0.06
N LEU A 183 -5.66 14.62 -0.63
CA LEU A 183 -6.15 14.84 -2.00
C LEU A 183 -5.22 14.20 -3.03
N ARG A 184 -3.91 14.26 -2.79
CA ARG A 184 -2.92 13.51 -3.57
C ARG A 184 -3.17 12.01 -3.54
N GLU A 185 -3.57 11.45 -2.38
CA GLU A 185 -3.89 10.02 -2.23
C GLU A 185 -5.20 9.68 -2.95
N TRP A 186 -6.28 10.41 -2.66
CA TRP A 186 -7.66 9.99 -2.93
C TRP A 186 -8.35 10.67 -4.12
N CYS A 187 -7.75 11.71 -4.69
CA CYS A 187 -8.33 12.50 -5.78
C CYS A 187 -7.39 12.68 -6.98
N THR A 188 -6.35 11.85 -7.07
CA THR A 188 -5.49 11.74 -8.25
C THR A 188 -5.59 10.33 -8.82
N ILE A 189 -5.36 10.18 -10.12
CA ILE A 189 -5.35 8.90 -10.82
C ILE A 189 -3.97 8.26 -10.60
N PRO A 190 -3.88 7.15 -9.83
CA PRO A 190 -2.60 6.59 -9.45
C PRO A 190 -2.08 5.57 -10.48
N THR A 191 -0.76 5.52 -10.62
CA THR A 191 -0.05 4.37 -11.20
C THR A 191 0.23 3.33 -10.10
N VAL A 192 0.74 2.17 -10.49
CA VAL A 192 1.21 1.15 -9.53
C VAL A 192 2.32 1.72 -8.63
N ASP A 193 3.30 2.44 -9.17
CA ASP A 193 4.35 3.12 -8.39
C ASP A 193 3.77 4.05 -7.30
N HIS A 194 2.78 4.88 -7.66
CA HIS A 194 2.14 5.79 -6.72
C HIS A 194 1.51 5.04 -5.54
N VAL A 195 0.77 3.95 -5.80
CA VAL A 195 0.15 3.15 -4.73
C VAL A 195 1.20 2.49 -3.85
N LEU A 196 2.21 1.84 -4.42
CA LEU A 196 3.25 1.16 -3.63
C LEU A 196 4.03 2.14 -2.74
N ARG A 197 4.35 3.34 -3.23
CA ARG A 197 4.97 4.40 -2.41
C ARG A 197 4.07 4.92 -1.29
N ARG A 198 2.76 5.07 -1.53
CA ARG A 198 1.79 5.42 -0.46
C ARG A 198 1.84 4.39 0.67
N HIS A 199 2.08 3.13 0.33
CA HIS A 199 2.29 2.00 1.24
C HIS A 199 3.72 1.86 1.79
N LYS A 200 4.54 2.91 1.68
CA LYS A 200 5.92 2.98 2.22
C LYS A 200 6.88 1.94 1.64
N LEU A 201 6.51 1.29 0.54
CA LEU A 201 7.43 0.49 -0.25
C LEU A 201 8.31 1.44 -1.09
N THR A 202 9.57 1.06 -1.25
CA THR A 202 10.54 1.87 -2.00
C THR A 202 10.88 1.14 -3.30
N PRO A 203 10.43 1.64 -4.46
CA PRO A 203 10.76 1.05 -5.75
C PRO A 203 12.26 1.07 -6.01
N LEU A 204 12.78 -0.01 -6.58
CA LEU A 204 14.15 -0.13 -7.05
C LEU A 204 14.36 0.70 -8.32
N ASN A 205 15.58 1.15 -8.56
CA ASN A 205 15.92 1.82 -9.82
C ASN A 205 15.77 0.86 -11.01
N THR A 206 14.94 1.24 -11.98
CA THR A 206 14.65 0.47 -13.21
C THR A 206 15.38 0.98 -14.46
N ASP A 207 16.20 2.03 -14.35
CA ASP A 207 17.05 2.52 -15.44
C ASP A 207 18.16 1.51 -15.74
N LEU A 208 18.19 1.04 -17.00
CA LEU A 208 19.17 0.06 -17.47
C LEU A 208 20.60 0.64 -17.49
N ASN A 209 20.75 1.96 -17.59
CA ASN A 209 22.06 2.62 -17.64
C ASN A 209 22.60 3.01 -16.26
N ASN A 210 21.90 2.63 -15.18
CA ASN A 210 22.22 3.07 -13.82
C ASN A 210 22.34 1.87 -12.86
N ASN A 211 23.52 1.72 -12.24
CA ASN A 211 23.80 0.62 -11.32
C ASN A 211 23.34 0.87 -9.88
N LYS A 212 22.57 1.95 -9.65
CA LYS A 212 21.90 2.16 -8.36
C LYS A 212 21.02 0.96 -8.02
N ASP A 213 21.06 0.54 -6.76
CA ASP A 213 20.32 -0.59 -6.20
C ASP A 213 20.73 -1.98 -6.73
N GLU A 214 21.90 -2.15 -7.35
CA GLU A 214 22.36 -3.46 -7.87
C GLU A 214 22.37 -4.56 -6.80
N GLU A 215 22.84 -4.26 -5.60
CA GLU A 215 22.85 -5.23 -4.49
C GLU A 215 21.45 -5.58 -4.00
N ASP A 216 20.53 -4.60 -3.96
CA ASP A 216 19.13 -4.84 -3.62
C ASP A 216 18.45 -5.69 -4.71
N TRP A 217 18.78 -5.48 -5.99
CA TRP A 217 18.30 -6.34 -7.09
C TRP A 217 18.75 -7.79 -6.91
N LYS A 218 20.03 -8.00 -6.57
CA LYS A 218 20.55 -9.35 -6.30
C LYS A 218 19.83 -10.00 -5.10
N ASP A 219 19.54 -9.24 -4.05
CA ASP A 219 18.78 -9.74 -2.89
C ASP A 219 17.36 -10.16 -3.29
N VAL A 220 16.66 -9.35 -4.09
CA VAL A 220 15.30 -9.68 -4.56
C VAL A 220 15.29 -10.92 -5.46
N ILE A 221 16.18 -10.99 -6.45
CA ILE A 221 16.23 -12.09 -7.43
C ILE A 221 16.64 -13.41 -6.75
N SER A 222 17.58 -13.35 -5.81
CA SER A 222 18.04 -14.53 -5.04
C SER A 222 17.15 -14.87 -3.83
N GLY A 223 16.07 -14.12 -3.61
CA GLY A 223 15.15 -14.23 -2.47
C GLY A 223 14.40 -15.55 -2.28
N GLY A 224 14.51 -16.45 -3.25
CA GLY A 224 13.99 -17.82 -3.17
C GLY A 224 12.86 -18.13 -4.16
N TRP A 225 12.23 -17.12 -4.76
CA TRP A 225 11.21 -17.33 -5.81
C TRP A 225 11.76 -18.10 -7.01
N PHE A 226 13.01 -17.85 -7.38
CA PHE A 226 13.68 -18.50 -8.51
C PHE A 226 14.68 -19.57 -8.08
N LYS A 227 14.63 -20.01 -6.81
CA LYS A 227 15.51 -21.03 -6.24
C LYS A 227 14.82 -22.39 -6.23
N LYS A 228 15.50 -23.41 -6.76
CA LYS A 228 14.99 -24.78 -6.73
C LYS A 228 15.01 -25.27 -5.28
N LYS A 229 13.85 -25.63 -4.73
CA LYS A 229 13.77 -26.21 -3.37
C LYS A 229 13.95 -27.72 -3.41
N GLU A 230 14.29 -28.29 -2.26
CA GLU A 230 14.29 -29.74 -2.05
C GLU A 230 12.87 -30.31 -2.28
N ALA A 231 12.77 -31.59 -2.64
CA ALA A 231 11.50 -32.28 -2.98
C ALA A 231 10.75 -31.77 -4.23
N ASN A 232 11.46 -31.24 -5.24
CA ASN A 232 10.91 -30.78 -6.54
C ASN A 232 9.94 -29.59 -6.49
N LYS A 233 9.77 -28.91 -5.35
CA LYS A 233 8.95 -27.68 -5.30
C LYS A 233 9.66 -26.55 -6.07
N GLN A 234 8.92 -25.92 -6.97
CA GLN A 234 9.40 -24.87 -7.87
C GLN A 234 8.64 -23.57 -7.57
N PRO A 235 9.12 -22.72 -6.65
CA PRO A 235 8.38 -21.51 -6.25
C PRO A 235 8.10 -20.54 -7.41
N TRP A 236 8.85 -20.62 -8.50
CA TRP A 236 8.62 -19.83 -9.70
C TRP A 236 7.32 -20.20 -10.43
N GLU A 237 6.72 -21.36 -10.14
CA GLU A 237 5.39 -21.77 -10.61
C GLU A 237 4.26 -21.10 -9.79
N ASP A 238 4.59 -20.56 -8.61
CA ASP A 238 3.68 -19.88 -7.68
C ASP A 238 3.72 -18.34 -7.83
N GLN A 239 4.24 -17.82 -8.96
CA GLN A 239 4.24 -16.40 -9.34
C GLN A 239 3.92 -16.22 -10.82
N ALA A 240 3.42 -15.04 -11.22
CA ALA A 240 3.02 -14.72 -12.60
C ALA A 240 3.77 -13.51 -13.20
N PHE A 241 4.73 -12.95 -12.48
CA PHE A 241 5.43 -11.71 -12.82
C PHE A 241 6.49 -11.92 -13.92
N ILE A 242 7.34 -12.93 -13.73
CA ILE A 242 8.34 -13.41 -14.70
C ILE A 242 7.81 -14.70 -15.31
N LYS A 243 7.65 -14.73 -16.64
CA LYS A 243 7.02 -15.84 -17.36
C LYS A 243 7.71 -16.12 -18.70
N ASP A 244 7.31 -17.21 -19.34
CA ASP A 244 7.70 -17.54 -20.71
C ASP A 244 9.25 -17.52 -20.90
N ASP A 245 9.72 -16.84 -21.94
CA ASP A 245 11.15 -16.74 -22.25
C ASP A 245 11.94 -16.04 -21.14
N ASP A 246 11.37 -14.99 -20.51
CA ASP A 246 12.00 -14.30 -19.39
C ASP A 246 12.22 -15.27 -18.21
N LEU A 247 11.24 -16.13 -17.92
CA LEU A 247 11.38 -17.14 -16.88
C LEU A 247 12.48 -18.15 -17.24
N THR A 248 12.49 -18.62 -18.48
CA THR A 248 13.51 -19.56 -18.98
C THR A 248 14.92 -18.96 -18.87
N SER A 249 15.08 -17.67 -19.17
CA SER A 249 16.35 -16.95 -19.00
C SER A 249 16.76 -16.82 -17.54
N VAL A 250 15.82 -16.65 -16.61
CA VAL A 250 16.10 -16.50 -15.17
C VAL A 250 16.43 -17.84 -14.50
N ILE A 251 15.71 -18.92 -14.82
CA ILE A 251 15.89 -20.23 -14.16
C ILE A 251 16.82 -21.18 -14.91
N GLY A 252 17.28 -20.80 -16.10
CA GLY A 252 18.04 -21.64 -17.03
C GLY A 252 17.16 -22.65 -17.78
N ALA A 253 17.58 -23.02 -18.99
CA ALA A 253 16.86 -23.99 -19.84
C ALA A 253 16.73 -25.38 -19.18
N ASP A 254 17.64 -25.72 -18.27
CA ASP A 254 17.65 -26.94 -17.48
C ASP A 254 16.84 -26.85 -16.17
N LYS A 255 16.20 -25.69 -15.91
CA LYS A 255 15.48 -25.38 -14.67
C LYS A 255 16.35 -25.57 -13.42
N SER A 256 17.60 -25.14 -13.49
CA SER A 256 18.56 -25.16 -12.37
C SER A 256 18.24 -24.11 -11.30
N GLY A 257 17.66 -22.97 -11.70
CA GLY A 257 17.30 -21.86 -10.83
C GLY A 257 18.50 -21.05 -10.33
N ILE A 258 18.23 -20.03 -9.51
CA ILE A 258 19.21 -19.19 -8.85
C ILE A 258 19.61 -19.81 -7.51
N LYS A 259 20.89 -20.16 -7.34
CA LYS A 259 21.39 -20.86 -6.14
C LYS A 259 21.55 -19.90 -4.95
N ASP A 260 22.14 -18.75 -5.22
CA ASP A 260 22.56 -17.74 -4.26
C ASP A 260 22.66 -16.36 -4.93
N LYS A 261 23.00 -15.36 -4.13
CA LYS A 261 23.14 -13.96 -4.54
C LYS A 261 24.22 -13.77 -5.62
N ASP A 262 25.33 -14.49 -5.50
CA ASP A 262 26.47 -14.38 -6.43
C ASP A 262 26.16 -14.99 -7.81
N SER A 263 25.19 -15.91 -7.87
CA SER A 263 24.67 -16.49 -9.11
C SER A 263 23.78 -15.52 -9.91
N VAL A 264 23.44 -14.35 -9.37
CA VAL A 264 22.62 -13.36 -10.06
C VAL A 264 23.47 -12.57 -11.05
N THR A 265 23.15 -12.72 -12.34
CA THR A 265 23.85 -12.03 -13.44
C THR A 265 23.19 -10.70 -13.80
N ASN A 266 23.92 -9.84 -14.52
CA ASN A 266 23.36 -8.60 -15.06
C ASN A 266 22.17 -8.85 -15.99
N ALA A 267 22.19 -9.94 -16.77
CA ALA A 267 21.06 -10.32 -17.62
C ALA A 267 19.78 -10.58 -16.81
N HIS A 268 19.90 -11.20 -15.63
CA HIS A 268 18.75 -11.35 -14.73
C HIS A 268 18.24 -9.97 -14.26
N ILE A 269 19.15 -9.09 -13.84
CA ILE A 269 18.79 -7.74 -13.36
C ILE A 269 18.10 -6.93 -14.47
N GLU A 270 18.59 -6.99 -15.70
CA GLU A 270 18.00 -6.28 -16.84
C GLU A 270 16.56 -6.74 -17.14
N ILE A 271 16.29 -8.05 -17.08
CA ILE A 271 14.94 -8.61 -17.22
C ILE A 271 14.00 -8.00 -16.17
N PHE A 272 14.43 -8.00 -14.90
CA PHE A 272 13.63 -7.44 -13.80
C PHE A 272 13.44 -5.94 -13.93
N LYS A 273 14.51 -5.18 -14.23
CA LYS A 273 14.42 -3.73 -14.44
C LYS A 273 13.42 -3.38 -15.54
N ARG A 274 13.50 -4.06 -16.70
CA ARG A 274 12.56 -3.87 -17.82
C ARG A 274 11.13 -4.16 -17.38
N ARG A 275 10.88 -5.32 -16.78
CA ARG A 275 9.54 -5.73 -16.33
C ARG A 275 8.98 -4.79 -15.27
N CYS A 276 9.80 -4.39 -14.31
CA CYS A 276 9.41 -3.47 -13.26
C CYS A 276 9.10 -2.08 -13.79
N LYS A 277 9.88 -1.57 -14.76
CA LYS A 277 9.57 -0.29 -15.41
C LYS A 277 8.18 -0.32 -16.06
N GLU A 278 7.93 -1.34 -16.87
CA GLU A 278 6.64 -1.52 -17.56
C GLU A 278 5.47 -1.62 -16.57
N GLU A 279 5.59 -2.40 -15.49
CA GLU A 279 4.49 -2.62 -14.55
C GLU A 279 4.27 -1.45 -13.58
N LEU A 280 5.32 -0.71 -13.22
CA LEU A 280 5.22 0.46 -12.31
C LEU A 280 4.51 1.66 -12.94
N GLU A 281 4.66 1.83 -14.26
CA GLU A 281 4.06 2.94 -15.03
C GLU A 281 2.57 2.70 -15.37
N LYS A 282 2.08 1.47 -15.21
CA LYS A 282 0.68 1.14 -15.50
C LYS A 282 -0.30 1.86 -14.58
N PRO A 283 -1.52 2.16 -15.06
CA PRO A 283 -2.63 2.54 -14.19
C PRO A 283 -2.84 1.51 -13.09
N PHE A 284 -3.10 1.96 -11.87
CA PHE A 284 -3.40 1.05 -10.78
C PHE A 284 -4.77 0.39 -10.98
N GLU A 285 -4.77 -0.93 -10.97
CA GLU A 285 -5.97 -1.74 -10.98
C GLU A 285 -5.94 -2.77 -9.85
N ARG A 286 -7.06 -2.89 -9.14
CA ARG A 286 -7.25 -3.88 -8.08
C ARG A 286 -8.55 -4.61 -8.31
N THR A 287 -8.53 -5.94 -8.27
CA THR A 287 -9.74 -6.76 -8.39
C THR A 287 -9.92 -7.62 -7.16
N ASN A 288 -8.88 -8.39 -6.79
CA ASN A 288 -8.99 -9.42 -5.76
C ASN A 288 -7.82 -9.42 -4.77
N PHE A 289 -7.27 -8.25 -4.42
CA PHE A 289 -6.23 -8.21 -3.40
C PHE A 289 -6.75 -8.63 -2.00
N TYR A 290 -6.13 -9.59 -1.32
CA TYR A 290 -4.90 -10.31 -1.68
C TYR A 290 -5.23 -11.77 -2.03
N LEU A 291 -4.87 -12.17 -3.25
CA LEU A 291 -4.94 -13.55 -3.74
C LEU A 291 -3.61 -13.84 -4.44
N THR A 292 -2.90 -14.85 -3.97
CA THR A 292 -1.60 -15.27 -4.52
C THR A 292 -1.80 -16.14 -5.75
N THR A 293 -0.79 -16.22 -6.62
CA THR A 293 -0.83 -17.09 -7.80
C THR A 293 -1.07 -18.55 -7.41
N GLN A 294 -0.41 -19.06 -6.36
CA GLN A 294 -0.66 -20.40 -5.84
C GLN A 294 -2.12 -20.61 -5.40
N PHE A 295 -2.70 -19.65 -4.66
CA PHE A 295 -4.10 -19.75 -4.24
C PHE A 295 -5.05 -19.72 -5.42
N ILE A 296 -4.81 -18.85 -6.40
CA ILE A 296 -5.61 -18.77 -7.62
C ILE A 296 -5.54 -20.09 -8.40
N ASN A 297 -4.36 -20.71 -8.48
CA ASN A 297 -4.17 -21.98 -9.18
C ASN A 297 -4.94 -23.14 -8.52
N GLY A 298 -5.14 -23.10 -7.20
CA GLY A 298 -5.95 -24.10 -6.48
C GLY A 298 -7.47 -23.85 -6.53
N ILE A 299 -7.93 -22.71 -7.05
CA ILE A 299 -9.36 -22.49 -7.35
C ILE A 299 -9.75 -23.29 -8.60
N SER A 300 -10.99 -23.78 -8.67
CA SER A 300 -11.53 -24.46 -9.86
C SER A 300 -11.39 -23.58 -11.11
N ALA A 301 -10.95 -24.15 -12.23
CA ALA A 301 -10.61 -23.41 -13.46
C ALA A 301 -11.69 -22.40 -13.90
N ASP A 302 -12.97 -22.78 -13.82
CA ASP A 302 -14.11 -21.96 -14.27
C ASP A 302 -14.35 -20.71 -13.42
N SER A 303 -13.75 -20.61 -12.23
CA SER A 303 -13.95 -19.49 -11.30
C SER A 303 -12.66 -18.78 -10.90
N ARG A 304 -11.53 -19.09 -11.56
CA ARG A 304 -10.23 -18.48 -11.25
C ARG A 304 -10.24 -16.98 -11.52
N PRO A 305 -10.05 -16.13 -10.49
CA PRO A 305 -9.82 -14.73 -10.71
C PRO A 305 -8.44 -14.49 -11.34
N LYS A 306 -8.24 -13.32 -11.95
CA LYS A 306 -6.89 -12.86 -12.31
C LYS A 306 -6.18 -12.35 -11.06
N ILE A 307 -4.87 -12.58 -11.00
CA ILE A 307 -4.03 -11.95 -9.99
C ILE A 307 -3.94 -10.44 -10.22
N ASP A 308 -4.04 -9.66 -9.15
CA ASP A 308 -3.76 -8.24 -9.22
C ASP A 308 -2.24 -8.05 -9.37
N ALA A 309 -1.79 -7.65 -10.57
CA ALA A 309 -0.36 -7.60 -10.92
C ALA A 309 0.50 -6.80 -9.94
N PHE A 310 -0.05 -5.71 -9.37
CA PHE A 310 0.69 -4.89 -8.40
C PHE A 310 1.14 -5.68 -7.16
N GLN A 311 0.45 -6.79 -6.82
CA GLN A 311 0.84 -7.64 -5.69
C GLN A 311 2.24 -8.20 -5.86
N GLU A 312 2.56 -8.65 -7.08
CA GLU A 312 3.86 -9.23 -7.40
C GLU A 312 4.88 -8.15 -7.74
N VAL A 313 4.45 -7.01 -8.30
CA VAL A 313 5.31 -5.81 -8.40
C VAL A 313 5.86 -5.41 -7.03
N ALA A 314 5.05 -5.52 -5.96
CA ALA A 314 5.51 -5.27 -4.60
C ALA A 314 6.58 -6.27 -4.12
N LEU A 315 6.57 -7.51 -4.63
CA LEU A 315 7.53 -8.56 -4.27
C LEU A 315 8.86 -8.39 -5.02
N PHE A 316 8.78 -8.00 -6.30
CA PHE A 316 9.91 -8.07 -7.23
C PHE A 316 10.52 -6.72 -7.61
N CYS A 317 9.81 -5.61 -7.43
CA CYS A 317 10.26 -4.28 -7.88
C CYS A 317 10.58 -3.32 -6.74
N MET A 318 10.44 -3.76 -5.50
CA MET A 318 10.64 -2.95 -4.30
C MET A 318 11.88 -3.41 -3.56
N LYS A 319 12.55 -2.47 -2.87
CA LYS A 319 13.56 -2.80 -1.88
C LYS A 319 12.98 -3.80 -0.86
N PRO A 320 13.77 -4.79 -0.41
CA PRO A 320 13.39 -5.69 0.65
C PRO A 320 12.76 -4.98 1.86
N MET A 321 11.57 -5.42 2.26
CA MET A 321 10.89 -4.94 3.46
C MET A 321 10.38 -6.14 4.27
N LYS A 322 10.52 -6.10 5.60
CA LYS A 322 9.94 -7.11 6.49
C LYS A 322 8.44 -6.87 6.68
N ALA A 323 7.66 -7.95 6.84
CA ALA A 323 6.23 -7.83 7.12
C ALA A 323 5.94 -7.04 8.41
N SER A 324 6.77 -7.21 9.45
CA SER A 324 6.69 -6.44 10.70
C SER A 324 6.94 -4.94 10.49
N GLU A 325 7.86 -4.59 9.60
CA GLU A 325 8.15 -3.21 9.21
C GLU A 325 6.97 -2.60 8.46
N TYR A 326 6.38 -3.33 7.51
CA TYR A 326 5.21 -2.87 6.79
C TYR A 326 4.01 -2.63 7.73
N ILE A 327 3.76 -3.55 8.67
CA ILE A 327 2.70 -3.39 9.67
C ILE A 327 2.89 -2.10 10.48
N THR A 328 4.12 -1.81 10.91
CA THR A 328 4.39 -0.66 11.79
C THR A 328 4.50 0.66 11.04
N LYS A 329 5.17 0.69 9.88
CA LYS A 329 5.41 1.92 9.10
C LYS A 329 4.26 2.25 8.16
N ALA A 330 3.74 1.25 7.46
CA ALA A 330 2.68 1.42 6.47
C ALA A 330 1.31 1.36 7.17
N LEU A 331 0.96 0.21 7.76
CA LEU A 331 -0.37 0.04 8.35
C LEU A 331 -0.55 0.77 9.69
N GLN A 332 0.54 1.25 10.29
CA GLN A 332 0.56 1.87 11.63
C GLN A 332 -0.11 0.98 12.70
N GLY A 333 0.02 -0.33 12.52
CA GLY A 333 -0.53 -1.37 13.37
C GLY A 333 0.45 -1.87 14.42
N LYS A 334 0.08 -2.98 15.05
CA LYS A 334 0.94 -3.69 16.00
C LYS A 334 1.24 -5.08 15.46
N VAL A 335 2.47 -5.53 15.69
CA VAL A 335 2.94 -6.86 15.31
C VAL A 335 2.64 -7.83 16.46
N GLN A 336 2.08 -8.99 16.16
CA GLN A 336 1.92 -10.07 17.13
C GLN A 336 3.17 -10.94 17.18
N THR A 337 3.42 -11.52 18.35
CA THR A 337 4.59 -12.39 18.60
C THR A 337 4.32 -13.87 18.31
N GLN A 338 3.10 -14.21 17.89
CA GLN A 338 2.69 -15.56 17.52
C GLN A 338 1.58 -15.52 16.47
N VAL A 339 1.57 -16.50 15.57
CA VAL A 339 0.52 -16.67 14.54
C VAL A 339 -0.75 -17.20 15.21
N ILE A 340 -1.84 -16.43 15.16
CA ILE A 340 -3.14 -16.80 15.78
C ILE A 340 -4.26 -17.07 14.76
N ILE A 341 -3.95 -17.08 13.47
CA ILE A 341 -4.94 -17.38 12.43
C ILE A 341 -5.25 -18.89 12.38
N PRO A 342 -6.48 -19.31 12.04
CA PRO A 342 -6.85 -20.72 11.93
C PRO A 342 -5.97 -21.46 10.91
N THR A 343 -5.71 -22.75 11.15
CA THR A 343 -4.95 -23.61 10.22
C THR A 343 -5.62 -23.78 8.86
N THR A 344 -6.93 -23.53 8.78
CA THR A 344 -7.72 -23.54 7.53
C THR A 344 -7.61 -22.23 6.74
N ASP A 345 -7.07 -21.16 7.34
CA ASP A 345 -6.78 -19.92 6.61
C ASP A 345 -5.54 -20.14 5.75
N TYR A 346 -5.60 -19.76 4.47
CA TYR A 346 -4.47 -19.95 3.56
C TYR A 346 -3.18 -19.29 4.05
N CYS A 347 -3.26 -18.19 4.80
CA CYS A 347 -2.09 -17.49 5.30
C CYS A 347 -1.47 -18.12 6.55
N TYR A 348 -2.04 -19.22 7.07
CA TYR A 348 -1.43 -19.94 8.16
C TYR A 348 -0.02 -20.42 7.78
N MET A 349 0.95 -20.08 8.63
CA MET A 349 2.34 -20.48 8.50
C MET A 349 2.81 -21.04 9.84
N SER A 350 3.41 -22.23 9.81
CA SER A 350 3.94 -22.91 11.00
C SER A 350 5.30 -22.38 11.44
N SER A 351 6.07 -21.78 10.51
CA SER A 351 7.37 -21.17 10.80
C SER A 351 7.24 -20.03 11.81
N ARG A 352 8.24 -19.90 12.68
CA ARG A 352 8.34 -18.81 13.67
C ARG A 352 9.45 -17.81 13.34
N ASP A 353 10.13 -17.99 12.21
CA ASP A 353 11.22 -17.12 11.79
C ASP A 353 10.67 -15.87 11.07
N PHE A 354 10.03 -14.99 11.84
CA PHE A 354 9.35 -13.80 11.32
C PHE A 354 10.31 -12.79 10.69
N ASP A 355 11.61 -12.86 11.00
CA ASP A 355 12.62 -11.99 10.40
C ASP A 355 12.88 -12.30 8.93
N GLN A 356 12.59 -13.53 8.50
CA GLN A 356 12.69 -13.97 7.10
C GLN A 356 11.44 -13.67 6.28
N TRP A 357 10.39 -13.11 6.89
CA TRP A 357 9.12 -12.82 6.21
C TRP A 357 9.20 -11.47 5.51
N THR A 358 9.92 -11.47 4.39
CA THR A 358 10.21 -10.29 3.57
C THR A 358 9.42 -10.29 2.26
N THR A 359 9.40 -9.15 1.57
CA THR A 359 8.74 -8.97 0.27
C THR A 359 9.18 -9.98 -0.80
N HIS A 360 10.45 -10.41 -0.78
CA HIS A 360 11.06 -11.22 -1.83
C HIS A 360 11.21 -12.72 -1.46
N ASN A 361 10.69 -13.14 -0.29
CA ASN A 361 10.67 -14.55 0.11
C ASN A 361 9.35 -15.21 -0.31
N PRO A 362 9.37 -16.39 -0.97
CA PRO A 362 8.14 -17.06 -1.42
C PRO A 362 7.23 -17.54 -0.29
N LEU A 363 7.73 -17.79 0.92
CA LEU A 363 6.95 -18.30 2.06
C LEU A 363 6.04 -19.49 1.66
N ASP A 364 6.63 -20.42 0.91
CA ASP A 364 5.97 -21.61 0.34
C ASP A 364 4.79 -21.32 -0.59
N GLY A 365 4.79 -20.15 -1.24
CA GLY A 365 3.80 -19.66 -2.20
C GLY A 365 2.77 -18.70 -1.59
N LYS A 366 2.78 -18.53 -0.25
CA LYS A 366 1.82 -17.69 0.48
C LYS A 366 2.12 -16.20 0.38
N THR A 367 3.32 -15.83 -0.07
CA THR A 367 3.79 -14.44 -0.28
C THR A 367 3.85 -13.57 0.98
N PHE A 368 4.49 -12.41 0.83
CA PHE A 368 4.56 -11.34 1.81
C PHE A 368 3.21 -10.91 2.40
N TRP A 369 2.15 -10.89 1.60
CA TRP A 369 0.83 -10.41 2.05
C TRP A 369 0.22 -11.33 3.10
N CYS A 370 0.45 -12.63 3.01
CA CYS A 370 0.08 -13.56 4.07
C CYS A 370 0.91 -13.37 5.34
N ALA A 371 2.20 -13.04 5.22
CA ALA A 371 2.99 -12.67 6.39
C ALA A 371 2.46 -11.42 7.09
N VAL A 372 2.07 -10.39 6.33
CA VAL A 372 1.44 -9.19 6.89
C VAL A 372 0.16 -9.55 7.64
N LYS A 373 -0.73 -10.37 7.05
CA LYS A 373 -1.95 -10.83 7.75
C LYS A 373 -1.63 -11.67 8.99
N ALA A 374 -0.72 -12.62 8.86
CA ALA A 374 -0.34 -13.56 9.92
C ALA A 374 0.42 -12.91 11.08
N LEU A 375 1.00 -11.71 10.89
CA LEU A 375 1.68 -10.95 11.94
C LEU A 375 0.90 -9.72 12.44
N TYR A 376 -0.23 -9.39 11.83
CA TYR A 376 -1.01 -8.24 12.28
C TYR A 376 -1.80 -8.58 13.54
N LYS A 377 -1.64 -7.76 14.58
CA LYS A 377 -2.43 -7.86 15.81
C LYS A 377 -3.77 -7.16 15.61
N ALA A 378 -4.83 -7.94 15.39
CA ALA A 378 -6.21 -7.44 15.39
C ALA A 378 -6.54 -6.76 16.74
N GLN A 379 -7.25 -5.63 16.69
CA GLN A 379 -7.60 -4.82 17.87
C GLN A 379 -8.96 -5.19 18.44
#